data_AF-A0A356E3N8-F1
#
_entry.id   AF-A0A356E3N8-F1
#
_cell.length_a   1.000
_cell.length_b   1.000
_cell.length_c   1.000
_cell.angle_alpha   90.00
_cell.angle_beta   90.00
_cell.angle_gamma   90.00
#
_symmetry.space_group_name_H-M   'P 1'
#
loop_
_entity.id
_entity.type
_entity.pdbx_description
1 polymer ?
#
loop_
_entity_poly.entity_id
_entity_poly.type
_entity_poly.pdbx_seq_one_letter_code
_entity_poly.pdbx_strand_id
1 'polypeptide(L)'
;MFSSPFTASPLSIQRKFSCSEGAIVGWSFEQEVPIEAGMLNMKKAIRSPIPDIYRAGQWTVSCIMTARMAADLVHAELSSLP
;
A
#
# COMPACT_ATOMS: atom_id res chain seq x y z
N MET A 1 5.13 -28.16 18.69
CA MET A 1 5.74 -27.50 17.51
C MET A 1 4.74 -27.63 16.37
N PHE A 2 3.87 -26.64 16.17
CA PHE A 2 2.85 -26.72 15.14
C PHE A 2 3.45 -26.26 13.81
N SER A 3 3.48 -27.19 12.85
CA SER A 3 3.82 -26.92 11.45
C SER A 3 2.98 -25.76 10.92
N SER A 4 3.61 -24.79 10.24
CA SER A 4 2.88 -23.82 9.42
C SER A 4 1.90 -24.59 8.53
N PRO A 5 0.63 -24.14 8.40
CA PRO A 5 -0.28 -24.79 7.47
C PRO A 5 0.34 -24.76 6.07
N PHE A 6 0.37 -25.91 5.39
CA PHE A 6 0.82 -26.03 4.00
C PHE A 6 -0.16 -25.31 3.04
N THR A 7 -1.37 -25.02 3.50
CA THR A 7 -2.43 -24.39 2.73
C THR A 7 -2.62 -22.93 3.11
N ALA A 8 -2.79 -22.08 2.11
CA ALA A 8 -3.25 -20.70 2.26
C ALA A 8 -4.70 -20.58 1.76
N SER A 9 -5.51 -19.85 2.52
CA SER A 9 -6.86 -19.41 2.16
C SER A 9 -7.00 -17.89 2.34
N PRO A 10 -8.01 -17.22 1.75
CA PRO A 10 -8.25 -15.80 1.97
C PRO A 10 -8.31 -15.40 3.44
N LEU A 11 -8.97 -16.21 4.28
CA LEU A 11 -9.00 -16.05 5.74
C LEU A 11 -7.61 -16.14 6.39
N SER A 12 -6.74 -17.03 5.91
CA SER A 12 -5.36 -17.11 6.41
C SER A 12 -4.52 -15.89 6.02
N ILE A 13 -4.73 -15.37 4.81
CA ILE A 13 -4.04 -14.17 4.30
C ILE A 13 -4.47 -12.95 5.11
N GLN A 14 -5.78 -12.77 5.32
CA GLN A 14 -6.32 -11.72 6.17
C GLN A 14 -5.75 -11.78 7.59
N ARG A 15 -5.73 -12.97 8.23
CA ARG A 15 -5.19 -13.12 9.57
C ARG A 15 -3.68 -12.85 9.66
N LYS A 16 -2.93 -13.21 8.63
CA LYS A 16 -1.45 -13.14 8.64
C LYS A 16 -0.92 -11.77 8.22
N PHE A 17 -1.58 -11.10 7.28
CA PHE A 17 -1.10 -9.88 6.63
C PHE A 17 -2.06 -8.70 6.73
N SER A 18 -3.20 -8.87 7.41
CA SER A 18 -4.23 -7.84 7.55
C SER A 18 -4.79 -7.34 6.21
N CYS A 19 -4.72 -8.18 5.17
CA CYS A 19 -5.35 -7.89 3.89
C CYS A 19 -6.87 -8.06 4.00
N SER A 20 -7.64 -7.01 3.72
CA SER A 20 -9.11 -7.09 3.72
C SER A 20 -9.57 -8.23 2.81
N GLU A 21 -10.43 -9.10 3.33
CA GLU A 21 -10.99 -10.26 2.60
C GLU A 21 -9.93 -11.22 2.00
N GLY A 22 -8.67 -11.11 2.43
CA GLY A 22 -7.56 -11.86 1.82
C GLY A 22 -7.12 -11.32 0.45
N ALA A 23 -7.46 -10.07 0.12
CA ALA A 23 -7.11 -9.45 -1.15
C ALA A 23 -5.59 -9.34 -1.33
N ILE A 24 -5.11 -9.71 -2.52
CA ILE A 24 -3.69 -9.64 -2.88
C ILE A 24 -3.31 -8.36 -3.66
N VAL A 25 -4.30 -7.68 -4.25
CA VAL A 25 -4.12 -6.49 -5.11
C VAL A 25 -4.91 -5.25 -4.61
N GLY A 26 -5.58 -5.35 -3.46
CA GLY A 26 -6.31 -4.24 -2.81
C GLY A 26 -7.78 -4.09 -3.20
N TRP A 27 -8.14 -4.14 -4.50
CA TRP A 27 -9.52 -4.02 -5.00
C TRP A 27 -9.81 -4.98 -6.16
N SER A 28 -11.10 -5.13 -6.48
CA SER A 28 -11.57 -5.85 -7.67
C SER A 28 -11.40 -5.00 -8.93
N PHE A 29 -11.17 -5.64 -10.07
CA PHE A 29 -11.18 -5.01 -11.40
C PHE A 29 -12.56 -5.11 -12.09
N GLU A 30 -13.55 -5.67 -11.41
CA GLU A 30 -14.93 -5.76 -11.92
C GLU A 30 -15.66 -4.40 -11.86
N GLN A 31 -15.23 -3.52 -10.96
CA GLN A 31 -15.75 -2.16 -10.81
C GLN A 31 -14.64 -1.14 -11.03
N GLU A 32 -15.03 0.14 -11.15
CA GLU A 32 -14.06 1.23 -11.23
C GLU A 32 -13.17 1.26 -9.99
N VAL A 33 -11.87 1.46 -10.22
CA VAL A 33 -10.87 1.50 -9.15
C VAL A 33 -11.16 2.71 -8.24
N PRO A 34 -11.29 2.52 -6.91
CA PRO A 34 -11.76 3.58 -5.99
C PRO A 34 -10.74 4.68 -5.69
N ILE A 35 -9.60 4.66 -6.38
CA ILE A 35 -8.53 5.63 -6.23
C ILE A 35 -8.13 6.18 -7.60
N GLU A 36 -7.64 7.41 -7.64
CA GLU A 36 -6.95 7.96 -8.82
C GLU A 36 -5.61 7.22 -9.02
N ALA A 37 -5.67 5.99 -9.55
CA ALA A 37 -4.51 5.12 -9.82
C ALA A 37 -3.74 5.50 -11.09
N GLY A 38 -3.98 6.69 -11.64
CA GLY A 38 -3.23 7.20 -12.79
C GLY A 38 -1.78 7.47 -12.41
N MET A 39 -0.84 7.08 -13.28
CA MET A 39 0.60 7.31 -13.09
C MET A 39 0.94 8.77 -12.71
N LEU A 40 0.17 9.72 -13.26
CA LEU A 40 0.32 11.16 -13.03
C LEU A 40 -0.07 11.60 -11.61
N ASN A 41 -1.02 10.91 -10.96
CA ASN A 41 -1.53 11.27 -9.64
C ASN A 41 -0.97 10.40 -8.50
N MET A 42 -0.04 9.49 -8.82
CA MET A 42 0.50 8.52 -7.85
C MET A 42 1.19 9.16 -6.64
N LYS A 43 1.71 10.39 -6.77
CA LYS A 43 2.25 11.16 -5.62
C LYS A 43 1.20 11.53 -4.57
N LYS A 44 -0.07 11.71 -4.94
CA LYS A 44 -1.15 11.92 -3.95
C LYS A 44 -1.42 10.64 -3.16
N ALA A 45 -1.17 9.51 -3.80
CA ALA A 45 -1.55 8.19 -3.35
C ALA A 45 -0.68 7.69 -2.18
N ILE A 46 0.52 8.24 -2.02
CA ILE A 46 1.41 8.02 -0.87
C ILE A 46 1.12 8.95 0.33
N ARG A 47 0.22 9.94 0.20
CA ARG A 47 -0.11 10.86 1.30
C ARG A 47 -1.21 10.32 2.19
N SER A 48 -1.04 10.50 3.50
CA SER A 48 -2.10 10.31 4.49
C SER A 48 -2.79 11.65 4.77
N PRO A 49 -4.07 11.65 5.18
CA PRO A 49 -4.70 12.83 5.77
C PRO A 49 -4.08 13.25 7.12
N ILE A 50 -3.33 12.35 7.76
CA ILE A 50 -2.61 12.65 9.00
C ILE A 50 -1.23 13.22 8.62
N PRO A 51 -0.84 14.40 9.14
CA PRO A 51 0.47 15.00 8.89
C PRO A 51 1.61 14.06 9.27
N ASP A 52 2.73 14.13 8.53
CA ASP A 52 3.96 13.36 8.75
C ASP A 52 3.79 11.83 8.72
N ILE A 53 2.62 11.35 8.28
CA ILE A 53 2.34 9.93 8.06
C ILE A 53 2.17 9.70 6.55
N TYR A 54 2.91 8.73 6.03
CA TYR A 54 2.92 8.38 4.61
C TYR A 54 2.45 6.94 4.40
N ARG A 55 1.88 6.69 3.23
CA ARG A 55 1.34 5.38 2.83
C ARG A 55 2.30 4.71 1.85
N ALA A 56 2.59 3.44 2.09
CA ALA A 56 3.33 2.56 1.17
C ALA A 56 2.67 1.18 1.15
N GLY A 57 2.42 0.60 -0.03
CA GLY A 57 1.79 -0.71 -0.14
C GLY A 57 1.10 -1.04 -1.47
N GLN A 58 0.49 -2.23 -1.53
CA GLN A 58 -0.23 -2.77 -2.71
C GLN A 58 -1.43 -1.90 -3.12
N TRP A 59 -1.95 -1.08 -2.20
CA TRP A 59 -3.16 -0.26 -2.35
C TRP A 59 -2.99 0.90 -3.34
N THR A 60 -1.89 0.96 -4.11
CA THR A 60 -1.55 2.14 -4.92
C THR A 60 -0.62 1.84 -6.09
N VAL A 61 -0.89 0.78 -6.87
CA VAL A 61 -0.17 0.36 -8.10
C VAL A 61 0.98 -0.64 -7.84
N SER A 62 1.93 -0.37 -6.94
CA SER A 62 2.88 -1.40 -6.46
C SER A 62 3.55 -1.01 -5.13
N CYS A 63 3.89 -2.00 -4.30
CA CYS A 63 4.57 -1.76 -3.02
C CYS A 63 5.93 -1.10 -3.18
N ILE A 64 6.72 -1.52 -4.18
CA ILE A 64 8.09 -1.03 -4.37
C ILE A 64 8.07 0.44 -4.79
N MET A 65 7.20 0.78 -5.75
CA MET A 65 7.10 2.15 -6.26
C MET A 65 6.58 3.10 -5.18
N THR A 66 5.49 2.73 -4.49
CA THR A 66 4.91 3.56 -3.43
C THR A 66 5.89 3.75 -2.25
N ALA A 67 6.62 2.70 -1.87
CA ALA A 67 7.65 2.80 -0.83
C ALA A 67 8.77 3.77 -1.21
N ARG A 68 9.28 3.67 -2.45
CA ARG A 68 10.32 4.58 -2.93
C ARG A 68 9.83 6.02 -2.98
N MET A 69 8.65 6.26 -3.55
CA MET A 69 8.08 7.60 -3.66
C MET A 69 7.84 8.23 -2.28
N ALA A 70 7.38 7.46 -1.30
CA ALA A 70 7.22 7.93 0.08
C ALA A 70 8.56 8.33 0.70
N ALA A 71 9.60 7.50 0.53
CA ALA A 71 10.95 7.80 1.03
C ALA A 71 11.55 9.05 0.37
N ASP A 72 11.45 9.16 -0.95
CA ASP A 72 11.95 10.32 -1.71
C ASP A 72 11.26 11.62 -1.28
N LEU A 73 9.95 11.57 -1.03
CA LEU A 73 9.17 12.71 -0.55
C LEU A 73 9.64 13.16 0.84
N VAL A 74 9.75 12.23 1.79
CA VAL A 74 10.22 12.55 3.15
C VAL A 74 11.64 13.10 3.12
N HIS A 75 12.53 12.51 2.31
CA HIS A 75 13.90 13.00 2.16
C HIS A 75 13.95 14.44 1.65
N ALA A 76 13.12 14.78 0.65
CA ALA A 76 13.03 16.13 0.12
C ALA A 76 12.51 17.13 1.16
N GLU A 77 11.47 16.76 1.93
CA GLU A 77 10.92 17.61 2.99
C GLU A 77 11.97 17.89 4.07
N LEU A 78 12.64 16.85 4.56
CA LEU A 78 13.70 17.00 5.57
C LEU A 78 14.90 17.79 5.06
N SER A 79 15.25 17.65 3.79
CA SER A 79 16.37 18.41 3.18
C SER A 79 16.04 19.88 2.96
N SER A 80 14.76 20.25 2.99
CA SER A 80 14.29 21.64 2.86
C SER A 80 14.16 22.38 4.19
N LEU A 81 14.36 21.68 5.31
CA LEU A 81 14.35 22.28 6.63
C LEU A 81 15.63 23.11 6.86
N PRO A 82 15.54 24.29 7.51
CA PRO A 82 16.69 25.14 7.81
C PRO A 82 17.63 24.57 8.87
#